data_AF-A0A640L558-F1
#
_entry.id   AF-A0A640L558-F1
#
_cell.length_a   1.000
_cell.length_b   1.000
_cell.length_c   1.000
_cell.angle_alpha   90.00
_cell.angle_beta   90.00
_cell.angle_gamma   90.00
#
_symmetry.space_group_name_H-M   'P 1'
#
loop_
_entity.id
_entity.type
_entity.pdbx_description
1 polymer ?
#
loop_
_entity_poly.entity_id
_entity_poly.type
_entity_poly.pdbx_seq_one_letter_code
_entity_poly.pdbx_strand_id
1 'polypeptide(L)'
;MLVAATLSLPFAVYATPILAATAATENMAVQSPKKHVFDAVIKAYKDNSDEESYATVYIKDPKLTIENGKRIITATLKDSDFFDYLKVEDSKEPGVFHDVKVLSEDKRKHGTKVIQFEVGELGKNIICKCIY
;
A
#
# COMPACT_ATOMS: atom_id res chain seq x y z
N MET A 1 -43.78 69.74 12.65
CA MET A 1 -43.02 68.91 13.60
C MET A 1 -42.54 67.69 12.83
N LEU A 2 -41.24 67.60 12.55
CA LEU A 2 -40.61 66.52 11.78
C LEU A 2 -39.49 65.95 12.63
N VAL A 3 -39.55 64.65 12.90
CA VAL A 3 -38.61 63.93 13.77
C VAL A 3 -37.41 63.52 12.93
N ALA A 4 -36.21 63.90 13.39
CA ALA A 4 -34.93 63.51 12.82
C ALA A 4 -34.41 62.22 13.48
N ALA A 5 -33.75 61.36 12.71
CA ALA A 5 -32.87 60.33 13.23
C ALA A 5 -31.65 60.17 12.30
N THR A 6 -30.48 60.49 12.85
CA THR A 6 -29.16 60.48 12.21
C THR A 6 -28.53 59.09 12.32
N LEU A 7 -28.01 58.53 11.22
CA LEU A 7 -27.25 57.28 11.23
C LEU A 7 -25.74 57.59 11.31
N SER A 8 -25.11 57.24 12.45
CA SER A 8 -23.67 57.39 12.68
C SER A 8 -22.90 56.17 12.20
N LEU A 9 -21.86 56.36 11.40
CA LEU A 9 -20.83 55.35 11.14
C LEU A 9 -19.58 55.69 11.96
N PRO A 10 -19.07 54.80 12.83
CA PRO A 10 -17.72 54.95 13.35
C PRO A 10 -16.71 54.23 12.45
N PHE A 11 -15.59 54.91 12.30
CA PHE A 11 -14.42 54.60 11.48
C PHE A 11 -13.54 53.49 12.09
N ALA A 12 -12.84 52.79 11.19
CA ALA A 12 -11.49 52.21 11.26
C ALA A 12 -10.95 51.66 12.61
N VAL A 13 -10.63 50.36 12.62
CA VAL A 13 -9.59 49.78 13.47
C VAL A 13 -8.68 48.89 12.62
N TYR A 14 -7.38 49.20 12.65
CA TYR A 14 -6.26 48.43 12.11
C TYR A 14 -5.77 47.39 13.13
N ALA A 15 -5.11 46.32 12.63
CA ALA A 15 -4.40 45.21 13.30
C ALA A 15 -5.31 44.04 13.74
N THR A 16 -5.08 42.76 13.43
CA THR A 16 -3.86 41.93 13.24
C THR A 16 -4.22 40.68 12.39
N PRO A 17 -3.25 39.90 11.86
CA PRO A 17 -3.50 38.75 10.99
C PRO A 17 -4.02 37.54 11.77
N ILE A 18 -5.27 37.57 12.21
CA ILE A 18 -5.94 36.42 12.84
C ILE A 18 -6.71 35.64 11.77
N LEU A 19 -6.00 35.33 10.68
CA LEU A 19 -6.39 34.22 9.80
C LEU A 19 -5.18 33.34 9.44
N ALA A 20 -4.09 33.45 10.20
CA ALA A 20 -2.86 32.69 10.00
C ALA A 20 -2.62 31.57 11.03
N ALA A 21 -3.50 31.38 12.01
CA ALA A 21 -3.35 30.30 13.00
C ALA A 21 -4.71 29.87 13.56
N THR A 22 -5.04 28.59 13.41
CA THR A 22 -6.32 27.93 13.74
C THR A 22 -7.38 28.11 12.62
N ALA A 23 -7.68 27.16 11.74
CA ALA A 23 -7.43 25.73 11.71
C ALA A 23 -6.61 25.37 10.45
N ALA A 24 -5.32 25.19 10.65
CA ALA A 24 -4.52 24.28 9.85
C ALA A 24 -4.81 22.83 10.31
N THR A 25 -6.07 22.43 10.29
CA THR A 25 -6.53 21.05 10.47
C THR A 25 -7.85 20.98 9.72
N GLU A 26 -8.11 19.95 8.92
CA GLU A 26 -9.35 19.79 8.13
C GLU A 26 -9.37 20.50 6.77
N ASN A 27 -8.35 20.25 5.95
CA ASN A 27 -8.53 20.00 4.51
C ASN A 27 -7.38 19.10 4.02
N MET A 28 -7.19 17.97 4.70
CA MET A 28 -6.40 16.84 4.21
C MET A 28 -7.34 15.65 3.96
N ALA A 29 -8.15 15.77 2.92
CA ALA A 29 -8.83 14.67 2.23
C ALA A 29 -9.32 15.32 0.91
N VAL A 30 -8.88 14.96 -0.29
CA VAL A 30 -8.47 13.66 -0.81
C VAL A 30 -7.48 13.93 -1.95
N GLN A 31 -6.20 14.05 -1.64
CA GLN A 31 -5.23 13.51 -2.59
C GLN A 31 -5.25 12.03 -2.31
N SER A 32 -5.99 11.27 -3.13
CA SER A 32 -5.74 9.84 -3.26
C SER A 32 -4.22 9.69 -3.32
N PRO A 33 -3.59 8.90 -2.44
CA PRO A 33 -2.15 8.73 -2.49
C PRO A 33 -1.82 8.36 -3.93
N LYS A 34 -0.85 9.04 -4.55
CA LYS A 34 -0.46 8.76 -5.94
C LYS A 34 -0.09 7.28 -6.02
N LYS A 35 -1.04 6.46 -6.44
CA LYS A 35 -0.93 5.02 -6.53
C LYS A 35 -0.41 4.71 -7.92
N HIS A 36 0.85 4.35 -7.99
CA HIS A 36 1.47 3.94 -9.25
C HIS A 36 1.47 2.42 -9.29
N VAL A 37 0.76 1.84 -10.25
CA VAL A 37 0.71 0.38 -10.45
C VAL A 37 1.57 0.03 -11.66
N PHE A 38 2.47 -0.91 -11.45
CA PHE A 38 3.36 -1.47 -12.45
C PHE A 38 3.11 -2.96 -12.54
N ASP A 39 3.18 -3.50 -13.75
CA ASP A 39 3.23 -4.94 -13.93
C ASP A 39 4.60 -5.45 -13.47
N ALA A 40 4.58 -6.47 -12.62
CA ALA A 40 5.76 -7.10 -12.09
C ALA A 40 5.89 -8.51 -12.68
N VAL A 41 7.10 -9.06 -12.62
CA VAL A 41 7.34 -10.48 -12.91
C VAL A 41 8.01 -11.06 -11.68
N ILE A 42 7.38 -12.05 -11.07
CA ILE A 42 7.95 -12.80 -9.94
C ILE A 42 8.43 -14.13 -10.48
N LYS A 43 9.72 -14.39 -10.29
CA LYS A 43 10.33 -15.70 -10.51
C LYS A 43 10.77 -16.23 -9.16
N ALA A 44 10.31 -17.43 -8.83
CA ALA A 44 10.78 -18.16 -7.67
C ALA A 44 11.91 -19.09 -8.10
N TYR A 45 12.96 -19.18 -7.30
CA TYR A 45 14.12 -20.01 -7.54
C TYR A 45 14.22 -21.09 -6.46
N LYS A 46 14.94 -22.19 -6.75
CA LYS A 46 15.23 -23.22 -5.74
C LYS A 46 16.20 -22.68 -4.69
N ASP A 47 16.18 -23.27 -3.50
CA ASP A 47 17.15 -22.93 -2.47
C ASP A 47 18.58 -23.23 -2.97
N ASN A 48 19.48 -22.24 -2.86
CA ASN A 48 20.87 -22.28 -3.34
C ASN A 48 21.08 -22.54 -4.85
N SER A 49 20.09 -22.33 -5.71
CA SER A 49 20.22 -22.51 -7.17
C SER A 49 19.37 -21.50 -7.94
N ASP A 50 19.91 -20.94 -9.03
CA ASP A 50 19.17 -20.07 -9.98
C ASP A 50 18.21 -20.86 -10.89
N GLU A 51 17.99 -22.15 -10.62
CA GLU A 51 16.94 -22.91 -11.27
C GLU A 51 15.55 -22.42 -10.84
N GLU A 52 14.69 -22.13 -11.83
CA GLU A 52 13.31 -21.73 -11.56
C GLU A 52 12.58 -22.85 -10.78
N SER A 53 12.02 -22.46 -9.63
CA SER A 53 11.20 -23.33 -8.80
C SER A 53 9.83 -23.53 -9.44
N TYR A 54 9.25 -24.70 -9.20
CA TYR A 54 7.86 -24.98 -9.54
C TYR A 54 6.89 -24.00 -8.83
N ALA A 55 7.33 -23.33 -7.75
CA ALA A 55 6.60 -22.22 -7.15
C ALA A 55 6.23 -21.10 -8.16
N THR A 56 7.06 -20.87 -9.18
CA THR A 56 6.81 -19.86 -10.22
C THR A 56 5.54 -20.16 -11.03
N VAL A 57 5.18 -21.43 -11.23
CA VAL A 57 3.98 -21.75 -12.01
C VAL A 57 2.69 -21.44 -11.26
N TYR A 58 2.74 -21.43 -9.93
CA TYR A 58 1.59 -21.14 -9.07
C TYR A 58 1.37 -19.63 -8.89
N ILE A 59 2.42 -18.81 -9.00
CA ILE A 59 2.30 -17.35 -8.89
C ILE A 59 1.91 -16.77 -10.26
N LYS A 60 0.78 -16.06 -10.30
CA LYS A 60 0.20 -15.42 -11.48
C LYS A 60 -0.07 -13.95 -11.24
N ASP A 61 0.01 -13.19 -12.33
CA ASP A 61 -0.32 -11.76 -12.39
C ASP A 61 0.27 -10.91 -11.24
N PRO A 62 1.60 -10.95 -11.01
CA PRO A 62 2.17 -10.10 -9.99
C PRO A 62 2.12 -8.63 -10.43
N LYS A 63 1.70 -7.78 -9.50
CA LYS A 63 1.54 -6.34 -9.69
C LYS A 63 2.24 -5.61 -8.57
N LEU A 64 3.07 -4.66 -8.93
CA LEU A 64 3.71 -3.75 -7.99
C LEU A 64 2.87 -2.48 -7.87
N THR A 65 2.46 -2.16 -6.66
CA THR A 65 1.81 -0.91 -6.31
C THR A 65 2.77 -0.07 -5.48
N ILE A 66 3.08 1.13 -5.92
CA ILE A 66 3.82 2.12 -5.14
C ILE A 66 2.83 3.15 -4.63
N GLU A 67 2.70 3.24 -3.31
CA GLU A 67 1.76 4.12 -2.63
C GLU A 67 2.47 4.79 -1.45
N ASN A 68 2.50 6.13 -1.44
CA ASN A 68 3.10 6.91 -0.34
C ASN A 68 4.56 6.54 -0.01
N GLY A 69 5.34 6.15 -1.04
CA GLY A 69 6.73 5.68 -0.89
C GLY A 69 6.87 4.22 -0.46
N LYS A 70 5.77 3.56 -0.07
CA LYS A 70 5.73 2.12 0.19
C LYS A 70 5.55 1.35 -1.10
N ARG A 71 6.21 0.21 -1.20
CA ARG A 71 6.17 -0.65 -2.38
C ARG A 71 5.50 -1.95 -1.97
N ILE A 72 4.41 -2.25 -2.65
CA ILE A 72 3.49 -3.32 -2.27
C ILE A 72 3.37 -4.23 -3.48
N ILE A 73 3.78 -5.49 -3.33
CA ILE A 73 3.58 -6.51 -4.35
C ILE A 73 2.26 -7.22 -4.05
N THR A 74 1.43 -7.36 -5.08
CA THR A 74 0.22 -8.17 -5.07
C THR A 74 0.37 -9.27 -6.10
N ALA A 75 0.07 -10.51 -5.75
CA ALA A 75 0.14 -11.62 -6.69
C ALA A 75 -0.98 -12.62 -6.44
N THR A 76 -1.35 -13.36 -7.48
CA THR A 76 -2.36 -14.41 -7.41
C THR A 76 -1.67 -15.75 -7.30
N LEU A 77 -1.86 -16.45 -6.18
CA LEU A 77 -1.39 -17.79 -5.96
C LEU A 77 -2.48 -18.78 -6.36
N LYS A 78 -2.26 -19.52 -7.45
CA LYS A 78 -3.07 -20.67 -7.84
C LYS A 78 -2.70 -21.90 -7.02
N ASP A 79 -3.64 -22.83 -6.97
CA ASP A 79 -3.52 -24.10 -6.26
C ASP A 79 -3.18 -23.88 -4.77
N SER A 80 -3.80 -22.85 -4.17
CA SER A 80 -3.50 -22.41 -2.82
C SER A 80 -3.79 -23.45 -1.75
N ASP A 81 -4.55 -24.49 -2.08
CA ASP A 81 -4.80 -25.63 -1.21
C ASP A 81 -3.51 -26.43 -0.93
N PHE A 82 -2.50 -26.33 -1.80
CA PHE A 82 -1.16 -26.89 -1.58
C PHE A 82 -0.26 -25.99 -0.74
N PHE A 83 -0.67 -24.75 -0.45
CA PHE A 83 0.17 -23.79 0.27
C PHE A 83 -0.47 -23.47 1.62
N ASP A 84 0.08 -24.07 2.67
CA ASP A 84 -0.41 -23.88 4.03
C ASP A 84 -0.10 -22.45 4.51
N TYR A 85 1.09 -21.94 4.19
CA TYR A 85 1.49 -20.56 4.45
C TYR A 85 2.60 -20.07 3.54
N LEU A 86 2.58 -18.77 3.26
CA LEU A 86 3.66 -18.05 2.59
C LEU A 86 4.17 -16.95 3.53
N LYS A 87 5.44 -17.01 3.87
CA LYS A 87 6.13 -15.96 4.61
C LYS A 87 7.19 -15.32 3.74
N VAL A 88 7.25 -14.00 3.78
CA VAL A 88 8.20 -13.19 3.04
C VAL A 88 9.23 -12.63 4.01
N GLU A 89 10.50 -12.70 3.64
CA GLU A 89 11.58 -12.12 4.42
C GLU A 89 11.44 -10.59 4.53
N ASP A 90 11.66 -10.04 5.72
CA ASP A 90 11.64 -8.60 5.92
C ASP A 90 12.84 -7.95 5.24
N SER A 91 12.55 -6.94 4.44
CA SER A 91 13.58 -6.17 3.75
C SER A 91 14.54 -5.40 4.66
N LYS A 92 14.16 -5.12 5.90
CA LYS A 92 14.94 -4.40 6.91
C LYS A 92 15.71 -5.37 7.82
N GLU A 93 15.17 -6.57 8.02
CA GLU A 93 15.73 -7.58 8.92
C GLU A 93 15.89 -8.92 8.19
N PRO A 94 17.06 -9.15 7.56
CA PRO A 94 17.32 -10.42 6.91
C PRO A 94 17.27 -11.56 7.93
N GLY A 95 16.58 -12.65 7.58
CA GLY A 95 16.30 -13.80 8.43
C GLY A 95 14.98 -13.73 9.20
N VAL A 96 14.30 -12.57 9.22
CA VAL A 96 12.96 -12.43 9.81
C VAL A 96 11.91 -12.61 8.73
N PHE A 97 10.93 -13.47 8.96
CA PHE A 97 9.89 -13.79 7.98
C PHE A 97 8.53 -13.34 8.49
N HIS A 98 7.83 -12.52 7.71
CA HIS A 98 6.49 -12.05 8.01
C HIS A 98 5.45 -12.74 7.14
N ASP A 99 4.28 -12.98 7.72
CA ASP A 99 3.13 -13.50 6.99
C ASP A 99 2.66 -12.48 5.95
N VAL A 100 2.37 -12.96 4.75
CA VAL A 100 1.79 -12.10 3.70
C VAL A 100 0.32 -11.83 4.01
N LYS A 101 -0.15 -10.67 3.59
CA LYS A 101 -1.56 -10.30 3.71
C LYS A 101 -2.36 -10.99 2.61
N VAL A 102 -3.31 -11.84 2.97
CA VAL A 102 -4.27 -12.40 2.02
C VAL A 102 -5.39 -11.39 1.78
N LEU A 103 -5.53 -10.90 0.56
CA LEU A 103 -6.60 -9.98 0.16
C LEU A 103 -7.87 -10.70 -0.22
N SER A 104 -7.73 -11.87 -0.85
CA SER A 104 -8.85 -12.68 -1.30
C SER A 104 -8.45 -14.13 -1.30
N GLU A 105 -9.38 -15.00 -0.96
CA GLU A 105 -9.22 -16.44 -1.01
C GLU A 105 -10.47 -17.04 -1.65
N ASP A 106 -10.27 -17.77 -2.73
CA ASP A 106 -11.31 -18.52 -3.43
C ASP A 106 -10.99 -20.01 -3.27
N LYS A 107 -11.82 -20.75 -2.55
CA LYS A 107 -11.64 -22.20 -2.33
C LYS A 107 -12.23 -23.05 -3.46
N ARG A 108 -12.64 -22.44 -4.58
CA ARG A 108 -13.23 -23.16 -5.71
C ARG A 108 -12.13 -23.66 -6.65
N LYS A 109 -12.21 -24.94 -7.04
CA LYS A 109 -11.31 -25.58 -8.03
C LYS A 109 -9.82 -25.35 -7.74
N HIS A 110 -9.29 -26.08 -6.75
CA HIS A 110 -7.89 -26.10 -6.29
C HIS A 110 -7.42 -24.92 -5.43
N GLY A 111 -8.29 -23.98 -5.10
CA GLY A 111 -7.92 -22.87 -4.22
C GLY A 111 -7.12 -21.81 -4.97
N THR A 112 -7.50 -20.55 -4.87
CA THR A 112 -6.74 -19.41 -5.40
C THR A 112 -6.71 -18.31 -4.36
N LYS A 113 -5.53 -17.80 -4.02
CA LYS A 113 -5.35 -16.74 -3.03
C LYS A 113 -4.68 -15.54 -3.66
N VAL A 114 -5.28 -14.36 -3.53
CA VAL A 114 -4.62 -13.10 -3.85
C VAL A 114 -3.88 -12.65 -2.60
N ILE A 115 -2.56 -12.61 -2.69
CA ILE A 115 -1.67 -12.22 -1.60
C ILE A 115 -1.06 -10.85 -1.86
N GLN A 116 -0.72 -10.15 -0.79
CA GLN A 116 -0.12 -8.83 -0.80
C GLN A 116 0.97 -8.76 0.26
N PHE A 117 2.14 -8.23 -0.08
CA PHE A 117 3.23 -8.00 0.87
C PHE A 117 4.00 -6.73 0.53
N GLU A 118 4.58 -6.11 1.55
CA GLU A 118 5.44 -4.93 1.39
C GLU A 118 6.86 -5.39 1.05
N VAL A 119 7.51 -4.67 0.13
CA VAL A 119 8.89 -4.92 -0.25
C VAL A 119 9.71 -3.65 -0.04
N GLY A 120 10.92 -3.78 0.50
CA GLY A 120 11.81 -2.64 0.68
C GLY A 120 12.42 -2.20 -0.65
N GLU A 121 13.23 -3.06 -1.26
CA GLU A 121 14.04 -2.71 -2.44
C GLU A 121 13.65 -3.54 -3.66
N LEU A 122 13.38 -2.86 -4.79
CA LEU A 122 13.10 -3.51 -6.07
C LEU A 122 14.43 -3.90 -6.72
N GLY A 123 14.49 -5.10 -7.32
CA GLY A 123 15.71 -5.62 -7.96
C GLY A 123 16.60 -6.44 -7.02
N LYS A 124 16.23 -6.57 -5.75
CA LYS A 124 16.81 -7.58 -4.85
C LYS A 124 15.96 -8.84 -4.87
N ASN A 125 16.63 -9.99 -4.81
CA ASN A 125 15.96 -11.27 -4.60
C ASN A 125 15.35 -11.25 -3.19
N ILE A 126 14.08 -11.65 -3.11
CA ILE A 126 13.37 -11.75 -1.84
C ILE A 126 13.27 -13.22 -1.50
N ILE A 127 13.72 -13.60 -0.30
CA ILE A 127 13.59 -14.97 0.16
C ILE A 127 12.16 -15.16 0.68
N CYS A 128 11.49 -16.17 0.16
CA CYS A 128 10.16 -16.58 0.60
C CYS A 128 10.23 -17.98 1.17
N LYS A 129 9.57 -18.20 2.31
CA LYS A 129 9.34 -19.53 2.85
C LYS A 129 7.90 -19.92 2.59
N CYS A 130 7.73 -20.96 1.78
CA CYS A 130 6.46 -21.65 1.59
C CYS A 130 6.56 -23.04 2.25
N ILE A 131 5.48 -23.47 2.89
CA ILE A 131 5.30 -24.88 3.26
C ILE A 131 4.22 -25.45 2.35
N TYR A 132 4.56 -26.60 1.78
CA TYR A 132 3.76 -27.46 0.90
C TYR A 132 3.17 -28.64 1.67
#